data_AF-A0A9X2MH10-F1
#
_entry.id   AF-A0A9X2MH10-F1
#
_cell.length_a   1.000
_cell.length_b   1.000
_cell.length_c   1.000
_cell.angle_alpha   90.00
_cell.angle_beta   90.00
_cell.angle_gamma   90.00
#
_symmetry.space_group_name_H-M   'P 1'
#
loop_
_entity.id
_entity.type
_entity.pdbx_description
1 polymer ?
#
loop_
_entity_poly.entity_id
_entity_poly.type
_entity_poly.pdbx_seq_one_letter_code
_entity_poly.pdbx_strand_id
1 'polypeptide(L)' 'MKLEDRKFWIERIQGYRNRGLTAVKWSEEKGISVRKLRNYINKFNKEKKQNGYLLFLRKYQ' A
#
# COMPACT_ATOMS: atom_id res chain seq x y z
N MET A 1 3.62 -11.24 -0.28
CA MET A 1 4.20 -10.40 -1.35
C MET A 1 5.71 -10.64 -1.27
N LYS A 2 6.43 -10.85 -2.38
CA LYS A 2 7.89 -10.95 -2.30
C LYS A 2 8.45 -9.66 -1.68
N LEU A 3 9.52 -9.75 -0.90
CA LEU A 3 10.02 -8.61 -0.11
C LEU A 3 10.48 -7.44 -1.00
N GLU A 4 11.04 -7.74 -2.16
CA GLU A 4 11.46 -6.75 -3.16
C GLU A 4 10.27 -5.99 -3.74
N ASP A 5 9.22 -6.70 -4.15
CA ASP A 5 7.95 -6.09 -4.59
C ASP A 5 7.33 -5.23 -3.49
N ARG A 6 7.49 -5.63 -2.22
CA ARG A 6 6.90 -4.91 -1.09
C ARG A 6 7.47 -3.52 -0.92
N LYS A 7 8.80 -3.38 -0.87
CA LYS A 7 9.46 -2.07 -0.68
C LYS A 7 9.09 -1.12 -1.82
N PHE A 8 9.15 -1.61 -3.06
CA PHE A 8 8.79 -0.85 -4.24
C PHE A 8 7.34 -0.32 -4.19
N TRP A 9 6.38 -1.17 -3.81
CA TRP A 9 4.98 -0.75 -3.73
C TRP A 9 4.70 0.18 -2.55
N ILE A 10 5.45 0.10 -1.45
CA ILE A 10 5.33 1.05 -0.33
C ILE A 10 5.70 2.46 -0.77
N GLU A 11 6.85 2.63 -1.42
CA GLU A 11 7.30 3.93 -1.93
C GLU A 11 6.32 4.51 -2.94
N ARG A 12 5.82 3.68 -3.85
CA ARG A 12 4.77 4.03 -4.83
C ARG A 12 3.50 4.53 -4.13
N ILE A 13 3.00 3.81 -3.12
CA ILE A 13 1.78 4.18 -2.39
C ILE A 13 1.99 5.47 -1.59
N GLN A 14 3.16 5.68 -0.99
CA GLN A 14 3.50 6.93 -0.31
C GLN A 14 3.56 8.10 -1.29
N GLY A 15 4.21 7.92 -2.44
CA GLY A 15 4.27 8.92 -3.50
C GLY A 15 2.89 9.29 -4.06
N TYR A 16 1.97 8.32 -4.17
CA TYR A 16 0.56 8.58 -4.48
C TYR A 16 -0.12 9.43 -3.41
N ARG A 17 -0.01 9.04 -2.14
CA ARG A 17 -0.66 9.74 -1.02
C ARG A 17 -0.16 11.17 -0.85
N ASN A 18 1.13 11.42 -1.08
CA ASN A 18 1.74 12.75 -0.90
C ASN A 18 1.41 13.72 -2.05
N ARG A 19 1.09 13.23 -3.25
CA ARG A 19 0.80 14.09 -4.41
C ARG A 19 -0.63 14.64 -4.45
N GLY A 20 -1.58 14.05 -3.70
CA GLY A 20 -2.99 14.47 -3.72
C GLY A 20 -3.69 14.28 -5.08
N LEU A 21 -3.06 13.56 -6.03
CA LEU A 21 -3.62 13.30 -7.35
C LEU A 21 -4.67 12.19 -7.30
N THR A 22 -5.61 12.21 -8.25
CA THR A 22 -6.51 11.06 -8.47
C THR A 22 -5.71 9.82 -8.85
N ALA A 23 -6.19 8.64 -8.44
CA ALA A 23 -5.55 7.38 -8.76
C ALA A 23 -5.33 7.17 -10.27
N VAL A 24 -6.22 7.72 -11.12
CA VAL A 24 -6.12 7.64 -12.58
C VAL A 24 -4.90 8.42 -13.07
N LYS A 25 -4.87 9.73 -12.81
CA LYS A 25 -3.75 10.61 -13.24
C LYS A 25 -2.40 10.12 -12.72
N TRP A 26 -2.34 9.71 -11.46
CA TRP A 26 -1.09 9.22 -10.88
C TRP A 26 -0.63 7.92 -11.53
N SER A 27 -1.56 7.03 -11.86
CA SER A 27 -1.27 5.78 -12.55
C SER A 27 -0.81 5.99 -14.00
N GLU A 28 -1.42 6.95 -14.71
CA GLU A 28 -1.01 7.35 -16.06
C GLU A 28 0.42 7.90 -16.08
N GLU A 29 0.75 8.85 -15.20
CA GLU A 29 2.11 9.42 -15.08
C GLU A 29 3.20 8.38 -14.79
N LYS A 30 2.82 7.29 -14.11
CA LYS A 30 3.75 6.25 -13.66
C LYS A 30 3.71 4.98 -14.49
N GLY A 31 2.93 4.98 -15.58
CA GLY A 31 2.80 3.83 -16.50
C GLY A 31 2.29 2.56 -15.81
N ILE A 32 1.41 2.69 -14.81
CA ILE A 32 0.83 1.54 -14.11
C ILE A 32 -0.68 1.49 -14.24
N SER A 33 -1.25 0.29 -14.11
CA SER A 33 -2.69 0.14 -14.03
C SER A 33 -3.24 0.63 -12.69
N VAL A 34 -4.30 1.43 -12.73
CA VAL A 34 -5.09 1.87 -11.56
C VAL A 34 -5.58 0.66 -10.74
N ARG A 35 -5.97 -0.42 -11.42
CA ARG A 35 -6.41 -1.66 -10.77
C ARG A 35 -5.28 -2.26 -9.92
N LYS A 36 -4.05 -2.29 -10.45
CA LYS A 36 -2.88 -2.75 -9.69
C LYS A 36 -2.66 -1.88 -8.46
N LEU A 37 -2.64 -0.55 -8.63
CA LEU A 37 -2.47 0.39 -7.51
C LEU A 37 -3.48 0.12 -6.38
N ARG A 38 -4.78 0.02 -6.71
CA ARG A 38 -5.84 -0.26 -5.72
C ARG A 38 -5.65 -1.60 -5.02
N ASN A 39 -5.30 -2.65 -5.77
CA ASN A 39 -5.04 -3.98 -5.20
C ASN A 39 -3.91 -3.96 -4.17
N TYR A 40 -2.80 -3.28 -4.48
CA TYR A 40 -1.66 -3.17 -3.56
C TYR A 40 -1.99 -2.28 -2.34
N ILE A 41 -2.74 -1.19 -2.51
CA ILE A 41 -3.22 -0.38 -1.38
C ILE A 41 -4.09 -1.21 -0.44
N ASN A 42 -5.04 -1.97 -0.98
CA ASN A 42 -5.92 -2.81 -0.17
C ASN A 42 -5.13 -3.91 0.57
N LYS A 43 -4.18 -4.54 -0.11
CA LYS A 43 -3.30 -5.53 0.50
C LYS A 43 -2.47 -4.92 1.63
N PHE A 44 -1.87 -3.75 1.39
CA PHE A 44 -1.09 -3.03 2.40
C PHE A 44 -1.94 -2.63 3.61
N ASN A 45 -3.17 -2.16 3.39
CA ASN A 45 -4.09 -1.80 4.47
C ASN A 45 -4.51 -3.04 5.29
N LYS A 46 -4.75 -4.19 4.64
CA LYS A 46 -5.05 -5.47 5.32
C LYS A 46 -3.85 -5.92 6.18
N GLU A 47 -2.65 -5.89 5.62
CA GLU A 47 -1.42 -6.22 6.35
C GLU A 47 -1.22 -5.30 7.56
N LYS A 48 -1.43 -3.99 7.41
CA LYS A 48 -1.30 -3.03 8.51
C LYS A 48 -2.32 -3.31 9.63
N LYS A 49 -3.58 -3.62 9.27
CA LYS A 49 -4.61 -4.01 10.24
C LYS A 49 -4.24 -5.30 10.98
N GLN A 50 -3.80 -6.32 10.25
CA GLN A 50 -3.42 -7.61 10.84
C GLN A 50 -2.21 -7.49 11.77
N ASN A 51 -1.17 -6.76 11.35
CA ASN A 51 -0.01 -6.50 12.21
C ASN A 51 -0.35 -5.63 13.41
N GLY A 52 -1.20 -4.61 13.24
CA GLY A 52 -1.69 -3.80 14.37
C GLY A 52 -2.47 -4.64 15.38
N TYR A 53 -3.31 -5.56 14.91
CA TYR A 53 -4.06 -6.48 15.76
C TYR A 53 -3.15 -7.47 16.48
N LEU A 54 -2.16 -8.05 15.79
CA LEU A 54 -1.18 -8.95 16.41
C LEU A 54 -0.32 -8.23 17.46
N LEU A 55 0.07 -6.99 17.22
CA LEU A 55 0.78 -6.15 18.20
C LEU A 55 -0.09 -5.79 19.40
N PHE A 56 -1.38 -5.49 19.17
CA PHE A 56 -2.35 -5.29 20.23
C PHE A 56 -2.46 -6.55 21.10
N LEU A 57 -2.76 -7.71 20.51
CA LEU A 57 -2.92 -8.96 21.25
C LEU A 57 -1.67 -9.35 22.06
N ARG A 58 -0.46 -9.17 21.52
CA ARG A 58 0.80 -9.46 22.24
C ARG A 58 1.06 -8.56 23.45
N LYS A 59 0.48 -7.35 23.50
CA LYS A 59 0.68 -6.40 24.61
C LYS A 59 -0.21 -6.74 25.82
N TYR A 60 -1.24 -7.56 25.63
CA TYR A 60 -2.26 -7.88 26.65
C TYR A 60 -2.28 -9.38 27.02
N GLN A 61 -1.18 -10.10 26.79
CA GLN A 61 -0.91 -11.44 27.34
C GLN A 61 0.24 -11.33 28.34
#